data_AF-A0A1J3FDR3-F1
#
_entry.id   AF-A0A1J3FDR3-F1
#
_cell.length_a   1.000
_cell.length_b   1.000
_cell.length_c   1.000
_cell.angle_alpha   90.00
_cell.angle_beta   90.00
_cell.angle_gamma   90.00
#
_symmetry.space_group_name_H-M   'P 1'
#
loop_
_entity.id
_entity.type
_entity.pdbx_description
1 polymer ?
#
loop_
_entity_poly.entity_id
_entity_poly.type
_entity_poly.pdbx_seq_one_letter_code
_entity_poly.pdbx_strand_id
1 'polypeptide(L)'
;GLNLHECEFIDEHSIAELVQKAELVLASSAFSDFFPGGIGWLVDRISGQNQRLNNVFSELDTFFQNIIDDHLRPERIKLENPDVVDVMIDMMKKQERDGDSFKLTTDHLKGIISDIFLA
;
A
#
# COMPACT_ATOMS: atom_id res chain seq x y z
N GLY A 1 -0.26 17.21 5.05
CA GLY A 1 -0.19 15.92 5.76
C GLY A 1 -1.42 15.15 5.39
N LEU A 2 -1.29 13.87 5.09
CA LEU A 2 -2.42 13.00 4.79
C LEU A 2 -3.37 13.01 5.99
N ASN A 3 -4.61 13.46 5.79
CA ASN A 3 -5.62 13.44 6.84
C ASN A 3 -6.41 12.14 6.72
N LEU A 4 -5.75 11.03 7.09
CA LEU A 4 -6.32 9.68 7.06
C LEU A 4 -7.51 9.51 8.02
N HIS A 5 -7.72 10.49 8.90
CA HIS A 5 -8.80 10.53 9.89
C HIS A 5 -10.20 10.76 9.26
N GLU A 6 -10.28 11.18 7.99
CA GLU A 6 -11.55 11.42 7.28
C GLU A 6 -11.93 10.30 6.29
N CYS A 7 -11.11 9.27 6.11
CA CYS A 7 -11.50 8.16 5.25
C CYS A 7 -12.52 7.27 5.97
N GLU A 8 -13.75 7.20 5.42
CA GLU A 8 -14.86 6.36 5.92
C GLU A 8 -14.49 4.87 6.04
N PHE A 9 -13.45 4.43 5.34
CA PHE A 9 -12.97 3.04 5.27
C PHE A 9 -11.97 2.68 6.38
N ILE A 10 -11.63 3.62 7.27
CA ILE A 10 -10.42 3.56 8.08
C ILE A 10 -10.74 3.67 9.57
N ASP A 11 -10.56 2.56 10.29
CA ASP A 11 -10.44 2.56 11.75
C ASP A 11 -8.95 2.79 12.12
N GLU A 12 -8.67 3.80 12.92
CA GLU A 12 -7.29 4.19 13.31
C GLU A 12 -6.52 3.02 13.94
N HIS A 13 -7.21 2.21 14.75
CA HIS A 13 -6.63 1.04 15.40
C HIS A 13 -6.28 -0.05 14.37
N SER A 14 -7.15 -0.29 13.38
CA SER A 14 -6.89 -1.19 12.25
C SER A 14 -5.67 -0.78 11.43
N ILE A 15 -5.50 0.53 11.16
CA ILE A 15 -4.31 1.04 10.47
C ILE A 15 -3.04 0.80 11.29
N ALA A 16 -3.06 1.16 12.57
CA ALA A 16 -1.89 1.01 13.43
C ALA A 16 -1.47 -0.47 13.53
N GLU A 17 -2.44 -1.38 13.56
CA GLU A 17 -2.18 -2.82 13.52
C GLU A 17 -1.56 -3.26 12.18
N LEU A 18 -2.05 -2.74 11.06
CA LEU A 18 -1.55 -3.08 9.73
C LEU A 18 -0.11 -2.59 9.51
N VAL A 19 0.21 -1.37 9.95
CA VAL A 19 1.58 -0.81 9.92
C VAL A 19 2.51 -1.64 10.79
N GLN A 20 2.12 -1.95 12.04
CA GLN A 20 2.94 -2.78 12.92
C GLN A 20 3.19 -4.18 12.35
N LYS A 21 2.18 -4.80 11.72
CA LYS A 21 2.34 -6.08 11.03
C LYS A 21 3.33 -5.97 9.87
N ALA A 22 3.23 -4.91 9.06
CA ALA A 22 4.14 -4.67 7.94
C ALA A 22 5.58 -4.45 8.41
N GLU A 23 5.81 -3.62 9.43
CA GLU A 23 7.13 -3.36 10.00
C GLU A 23 7.76 -4.62 10.61
N LEU A 24 7.00 -5.38 11.40
CA LEU A 24 7.48 -6.63 12.00
C LEU A 24 7.96 -7.62 10.95
N VAL A 25 7.22 -7.69 9.85
CA VAL A 25 7.49 -8.57 8.72
C VAL A 25 8.72 -8.10 7.93
N LEU A 26 8.85 -6.80 7.66
CA LEU A 26 10.05 -6.23 7.02
C LEU A 26 11.30 -6.45 7.88
N ALA A 27 11.21 -6.23 9.19
CA ALA A 27 12.30 -6.43 10.13
C ALA A 27 12.71 -7.91 10.24
N SER A 28 11.75 -8.84 10.23
CA SER A 28 12.05 -10.27 10.32
C SER A 28 12.68 -10.83 9.04
N SER A 29 12.28 -10.33 7.87
CA SER A 29 12.93 -10.62 6.59
C SER A 29 14.38 -10.09 6.54
N ALA A 30 14.60 -8.85 6.96
CA ALA A 30 15.94 -8.27 7.03
C ALA A 30 16.88 -9.04 7.98
N PHE A 31 16.36 -9.55 9.10
CA PHE A 31 17.15 -10.37 10.03
C PHE A 31 17.53 -11.74 9.43
N SER A 32 16.66 -12.37 8.63
CA SER A 32 16.98 -13.65 7.97
C SER A 32 18.04 -13.52 6.88
N ASP A 33 18.10 -12.38 6.18
CA ASP A 33 19.10 -12.13 5.15
C ASP A 33 20.52 -11.91 5.73
N PHE A 34 20.63 -11.54 7.01
CA PHE A 34 21.89 -11.19 7.66
C PHE A 34 22.61 -12.36 8.37
N PHE A 35 21.94 -13.47 8.68
CA PHE A 35 22.51 -14.59 9.48
C PHE A 35 22.61 -15.92 8.70
N PRO A 36 23.76 -16.25 8.08
CA PRO A 36 23.91 -17.38 7.15
C PRO A 36 24.17 -18.75 7.82
N GLY A 37 23.69 -18.99 9.05
CA GLY A 37 24.13 -20.11 9.89
C GLY A 37 23.22 -21.35 10.01
N GLY A 38 22.02 -21.37 9.41
CA GLY A 38 21.04 -22.44 9.67
C GLY A 38 19.95 -22.58 8.61
N ILE A 39 20.33 -23.01 7.40
CA ILE A 39 19.46 -22.96 6.22
C ILE A 39 18.16 -23.77 6.38
N GLY A 40 18.14 -24.91 7.08
CA GLY A 40 16.91 -25.71 7.26
C GLY A 40 15.81 -25.01 8.08
N TRP A 41 16.12 -24.55 9.29
CA TRP A 41 15.14 -23.87 10.14
C TRP A 41 14.78 -22.47 9.60
N LEU A 42 15.73 -21.80 8.93
CA LEU A 42 15.48 -20.51 8.29
C LEU A 42 14.53 -20.67 7.10
N VAL A 43 14.71 -21.68 6.24
CA VAL A 43 13.81 -21.93 5.09
C VAL A 43 12.39 -22.27 5.56
N ASP A 44 12.23 -23.08 6.61
CA ASP A 44 10.91 -23.36 7.19
C ASP A 44 10.27 -22.09 7.80
N ARG A 45 11.08 -21.26 8.47
CA ARG A 45 10.62 -19.98 9.03
C ARG A 45 10.32 -18.95 7.93
N ILE A 46 11.08 -18.94 6.84
CA ILE A 46 10.85 -18.09 5.66
C ILE A 46 9.58 -18.54 4.95
N SER A 47 9.36 -19.84 4.77
CA SER A 47 8.15 -20.38 4.16
C SER A 47 6.89 -19.98 4.96
N GLY A 48 6.94 -20.12 6.29
CA GLY A 48 5.85 -19.67 7.18
C GLY A 48 5.70 -18.14 7.25
N GLN A 49 6.81 -17.39 7.17
CA GLN A 49 6.76 -15.94 7.06
C GLN A 49 6.22 -15.48 5.71
N ASN A 50 6.51 -16.18 4.60
CA ASN A 50 5.99 -15.85 3.28
C ASN A 50 4.47 -15.93 3.24
N GLN A 51 3.87 -16.89 3.94
CA GLN A 51 2.41 -16.93 4.07
C GLN A 51 1.87 -15.72 4.85
N ARG A 52 2.54 -15.34 5.95
CA ARG A 52 2.17 -14.13 6.72
C ARG A 52 2.38 -12.84 5.92
N LEU A 53 3.50 -12.73 5.22
CA LEU A 53 3.85 -11.67 4.27
C LEU A 53 2.75 -11.51 3.24
N ASN A 54 2.40 -12.60 2.52
CA ASN A 54 1.37 -12.57 1.50
C ASN A 54 0.01 -12.15 2.05
N ASN A 55 -0.34 -12.58 3.27
CA ASN A 55 -1.58 -12.16 3.91
C ASN A 55 -1.57 -10.65 4.24
N VAL A 56 -0.49 -10.13 4.84
CA VAL A 56 -0.36 -8.69 5.15
C VAL A 56 -0.32 -7.85 3.87
N PHE A 57 0.40 -8.30 2.83
CA PHE A 57 0.40 -7.66 1.52
C PHE A 57 -0.99 -7.67 0.88
N SER A 58 -1.75 -8.75 1.01
CA SER A 58 -3.12 -8.82 0.50
C SER A 58 -4.08 -7.89 1.28
N GLU A 59 -3.89 -7.76 2.60
CA GLU A 59 -4.66 -6.82 3.43
C GLU A 59 -4.34 -5.37 3.03
N LEU A 60 -3.05 -5.03 2.87
CA LEU A 60 -2.59 -3.73 2.36
C LEU A 60 -3.10 -3.44 0.95
N ASP A 61 -3.01 -4.41 0.04
CA ASP A 61 -3.49 -4.26 -1.34
C ASP A 61 -5.00 -3.96 -1.39
N THR A 62 -5.77 -4.70 -0.58
CA THR A 62 -7.21 -4.48 -0.45
C THR A 62 -7.52 -3.10 0.13
N PHE A 63 -6.77 -2.69 1.16
CA PHE A 63 -6.90 -1.37 1.78
C PHE A 63 -6.63 -0.24 0.76
N PHE A 64 -5.51 -0.30 0.03
CA PHE A 64 -5.20 0.71 -0.98
C PHE A 64 -6.17 0.68 -2.17
N GLN A 65 -6.65 -0.50 -2.56
CA GLN A 65 -7.67 -0.62 -3.60
C GLN A 65 -8.97 0.07 -3.17
N ASN A 66 -9.43 -0.13 -1.93
CA ASN A 66 -10.63 0.52 -1.41
C ASN A 66 -10.50 2.05 -1.41
N ILE A 67 -9.32 2.57 -1.04
CA ILE A 67 -9.02 4.00 -1.13
C ILE A 67 -9.17 4.46 -2.58
N ILE A 68 -8.51 3.81 -3.54
CA ILE A 68 -8.56 4.20 -4.95
C ILE A 68 -9.99 4.13 -5.50
N ASP A 69 -10.72 3.05 -5.20
CA ASP A 69 -12.09 2.83 -5.66
C ASP A 69 -13.02 3.95 -5.18
N ASP A 70 -12.87 4.39 -3.92
CA ASP A 70 -13.66 5.51 -3.41
C ASP A 70 -13.35 6.83 -4.15
N HIS A 71 -12.07 7.12 -4.43
CA HIS A 71 -11.67 8.30 -5.19
C HIS A 71 -12.13 8.26 -6.66
N LEU A 72 -12.42 7.06 -7.19
CA LEU A 72 -12.97 6.87 -8.53
C LEU A 72 -14.51 6.96 -8.58
N ARG A 73 -15.21 6.95 -7.44
CA ARG A 73 -16.68 7.00 -7.42
C ARG A 73 -17.18 8.31 -8.03
N PRO A 74 -18.11 8.26 -9.00
CA PRO A 74 -18.65 9.45 -9.64
C PRO A 74 -19.50 10.31 -8.69
N GLU A 75 -20.00 9.71 -7.61
CA GLU A 75 -20.84 10.36 -6.59
C GLU A 75 -20.02 10.94 -5.43
N ARG A 76 -18.69 10.76 -5.42
CA ARG A 76 -17.84 11.31 -4.37
C ARG A 76 -17.92 12.84 -4.42
N ILE A 77 -18.22 13.44 -3.27
CA ILE A 77 -18.12 14.89 -3.10
C ILE A 77 -16.64 15.23 -3.19
N LYS A 78 -16.23 15.83 -4.31
CA LYS A 78 -14.87 16.36 -4.44
C LYS A 78 -14.69 17.46 -3.39
N LEU A 79 -13.73 17.25 -2.49
CA LEU A 79 -13.30 18.27 -1.54
C LEU A 79 -12.74 19.47 -2.31
N GLU A 80 -12.84 20.68 -1.74
CA GLU A 80 -12.27 21.90 -2.35
C GLU A 80 -10.75 21.79 -2.57
N ASN A 81 -10.08 20.94 -1.79
CA ASN A 81 -8.65 20.68 -1.91
C ASN A 81 -8.42 19.21 -2.31
N PRO A 82 -7.91 18.93 -3.52
CA PRO A 82 -7.61 17.57 -3.95
C PRO A 82 -6.48 16.98 -3.11
N ASP A 83 -6.65 15.73 -2.68
CA ASP A 83 -5.60 14.99 -1.99
C ASP A 83 -4.60 14.35 -2.98
N VAL A 84 -3.58 13.66 -2.45
CA VAL A 84 -2.54 13.04 -3.30
C VAL A 84 -3.12 11.99 -4.25
N VAL A 85 -4.15 11.26 -3.83
CA VAL A 85 -4.79 10.20 -4.63
C VAL A 85 -5.59 10.84 -5.77
N ASP A 86 -6.31 11.95 -5.50
CA ASP A 86 -6.98 12.74 -6.54
C ASP A 86 -5.98 13.23 -7.60
N VAL A 87 -4.84 13.76 -7.17
CA VAL A 87 -3.78 14.25 -8.09
C VAL A 87 -3.23 13.11 -8.95
N MET A 88 -2.97 11.95 -8.34
CA MET A 88 -2.44 10.78 -9.04
C MET A 88 -3.43 10.21 -10.07
N ILE A 89 -4.73 10.14 -9.73
CA ILE A 89 -5.79 9.73 -10.67
C ILE A 89 -5.90 10.71 -11.84
N ASP A 90 -5.85 12.02 -11.58
CA ASP A 90 -5.90 13.03 -12.64
C ASP A 90 -4.67 12.98 -13.55
N MET A 91 -3.49 12.63 -13.00
CA MET A 91 -2.29 12.36 -13.80
C MET A 91 -2.47 11.14 -14.72
N MET A 92 -3.00 10.03 -14.21
CA MET A 92 -3.31 8.84 -15.04
C MET A 92 -4.23 9.20 -16.21
N LYS A 93 -5.33 9.93 -15.94
CA LYS A 93 -6.29 10.36 -16.98
C LYS A 93 -5.68 11.29 -18.03
N LYS A 94 -4.69 12.11 -17.66
CA LYS A 94 -3.96 12.96 -18.61
C LYS A 94 -3.01 12.15 -19.49
N GLN A 95 -2.30 11.18 -18.91
CA GLN A 95 -1.36 10.31 -19.63
C GLN A 95 -2.04 9.37 -20.63
N GLU A 96 -3.30 8.96 -20.38
CA GLU A 96 -4.08 8.22 -21.37
C GLU A 96 -4.25 8.98 -22.70
N ARG A 97 -4.18 10.32 -22.65
CA ARG A 97 -4.32 11.20 -23.81
C ARG A 97 -2.98 11.51 -24.48
N ASP A 98 -1.89 11.52 -23.70
CA ASP A 98 -0.51 11.72 -24.17
C ASP A 98 0.16 10.36 -24.43
N GLY A 99 -0.14 9.79 -25.61
CA GLY A 99 0.17 8.40 -25.97
C GLY A 99 1.64 7.95 -25.88
N ASP A 100 2.61 8.86 -25.83
CA ASP A 100 4.05 8.57 -25.78
C ASP A 100 4.66 8.73 -24.37
N SER A 101 3.85 9.06 -23.36
CA SER A 101 4.29 9.25 -21.97
C SER A 101 4.21 7.97 -21.14
N PHE A 102 5.03 7.88 -20.08
CA PHE A 102 4.95 6.81 -19.10
C PHE A 102 3.53 6.74 -18.54
N LYS A 103 2.88 5.56 -18.63
CA LYS A 103 1.51 5.35 -18.16
C LYS A 103 1.54 4.81 -16.74
N LEU A 104 1.16 5.67 -15.80
CA LEU A 104 0.98 5.27 -14.42
C LEU A 104 -0.19 4.27 -14.34
N THR A 105 -0.02 3.17 -13.62
CA THR A 105 -1.08 2.18 -13.39
C THR A 105 -1.56 2.25 -11.94
N THR A 106 -2.68 1.58 -11.66
CA THR A 106 -3.19 1.42 -10.29
C THR A 106 -2.14 0.82 -9.35
N ASP A 107 -1.33 -0.12 -9.83
CA ASP A 107 -0.24 -0.72 -9.01
C ASP A 107 0.84 0.31 -8.65
N HIS A 108 1.08 1.30 -9.52
CA HIS A 108 2.02 2.37 -9.23
C HIS A 108 1.45 3.32 -8.17
N LEU A 109 0.14 3.61 -8.22
CA LEU A 109 -0.56 4.33 -7.14
C LEU A 109 -0.42 3.58 -5.82
N LYS A 110 -0.73 2.28 -5.79
CA LYS A 110 -0.63 1.46 -4.59
C LYS A 110 0.78 1.47 -4.01
N GLY A 111 1.80 1.39 -4.86
CA GLY A 111 3.20 1.50 -4.44
C GLY A 111 3.55 2.85 -3.82
N ILE A 112 3.14 3.95 -4.45
CA ILE A 112 3.38 5.32 -3.92
C ILE A 112 2.63 5.55 -2.61
N ILE A 113 1.36 5.15 -2.54
CA ILE A 113 0.56 5.27 -1.32
C ILE A 113 1.20 4.41 -0.20
N SER A 114 1.66 3.21 -0.52
CA SER A 114 2.40 2.35 0.43
C SER A 114 3.67 3.01 0.95
N ASP A 115 4.48 3.61 0.06
CA ASP A 115 5.73 4.27 0.42
C ASP A 115 5.47 5.46 1.37
N ILE A 116 4.46 6.28 1.08
CA ILE A 116 4.09 7.40 1.96
C ILE A 116 3.52 6.91 3.29
N PHE A 117 2.81 5.77 3.29
CA PHE A 117 2.17 5.21 4.48
C PHE A 117 3.14 4.52 5.43
N LEU A 118 4.22 3.95 4.90
CA LEU A 118 5.24 3.20 5.65
C LEU A 118 6.51 4.02 5.95
N ALA A 119 6.63 5.24 5.42
CA ALA A 119 7.74 6.18 5.68
C ALA A 119 7.56 6.95 6.99
#